data_AF-A0A968L2L3-F1
#
_entry.id   AF-A0A968L2L3-F1
#
_cell.length_a   1.000
_cell.length_b   1.000
_cell.length_c   1.000
_cell.angle_alpha   90.00
_cell.angle_beta   90.00
_cell.angle_gamma   90.00
#
_symmetry.space_group_name_H-M   'P 1'
#
loop_
_entity.id
_entity.type
_entity.pdbx_description
1 polymer ?
#
loop_
_entity_poly.entity_id
_entity_poly.type
_entity_poly.pdbx_seq_one_letter_code
_entity_poly.pdbx_strand_id
1 'polypeptide(L)'
;MKKITRIFLIAVALCTLTSIATAQQNKAEQLYQQAVYEMEGKGDYTKAIDSFNQLINKYPKEKTTAAKALLNIGRCYEKLGKSEAQK
;
A
#
# COMPACT_ATOMS: atom_id res chain seq x y z
N MET A 1 0.89 -15.34 42.10
CA MET A 1 -0.09 -14.35 41.59
C MET A 1 0.53 -13.31 40.65
N LYS A 2 1.49 -12.48 41.09
CA LYS A 2 2.13 -11.42 40.25
C LYS A 2 2.72 -11.90 38.89
N LYS A 3 3.23 -13.14 38.81
CA LYS A 3 3.77 -13.74 37.57
C LYS A 3 2.68 -14.12 36.55
N ILE A 4 1.54 -14.62 37.03
CA ILE A 4 0.38 -15.00 36.19
C ILE A 4 -0.29 -13.73 35.65
N THR A 5 -0.41 -12.70 36.47
CA THR A 5 -0.91 -11.38 36.04
C THR A 5 -0.02 -10.75 34.97
N ARG A 6 1.32 -10.92 35.06
CA ARG A 6 2.27 -10.47 34.04
C ARG A 6 2.16 -11.26 32.73
N ILE A 7 2.02 -12.59 32.80
CA ILE A 7 1.83 -13.44 31.61
C ILE A 7 0.51 -13.07 30.91
N PHE A 8 -0.55 -12.83 31.68
CA PHE A 8 -1.84 -12.40 31.14
C PHE A 8 -1.77 -11.01 30.49
N LEU A 9 -1.05 -10.06 31.10
CA LEU A 9 -0.82 -8.73 30.51
C LEU A 9 0.00 -8.80 29.21
N ILE A 10 1.00 -9.69 29.12
CA ILE A 10 1.79 -9.91 27.90
C ILE A 10 0.92 -10.52 26.80
N ALA A 11 0.07 -11.49 27.12
CA ALA A 11 -0.83 -12.13 26.16
C ALA A 11 -1.86 -11.13 25.57
N VAL A 12 -2.43 -10.27 26.41
CA VAL A 12 -3.35 -9.21 25.96
C VAL A 12 -2.63 -8.19 25.07
N ALA A 13 -1.38 -7.81 25.40
CA ALA A 13 -0.58 -6.92 24.57
C ALA A 13 -0.30 -7.51 23.17
N LEU A 14 0.01 -8.81 23.06
CA LEU A 14 0.21 -9.47 21.77
C LEU A 14 -1.06 -9.52 20.91
N CYS A 15 -2.24 -9.74 21.50
CA CYS A 15 -3.52 -9.73 20.75
C CYS A 15 -3.88 -8.35 20.19
N THR A 16 -3.47 -7.25 20.85
CA THR A 16 -3.75 -5.90 20.33
C THR A 16 -2.86 -5.51 19.14
N LEU A 17 -1.66 -6.08 19.05
CA LEU A 17 -0.72 -5.77 17.97
C LEU A 17 -1.16 -6.33 16.61
N THR A 18 -1.82 -7.50 16.58
CA THR A 18 -2.28 -8.12 15.33
C THR A 18 -3.44 -7.37 14.70
N SER A 19 -4.39 -6.88 15.49
CA SER A 19 -5.56 -6.13 15.02
C SER A 19 -5.19 -4.79 14.37
N ILE A 20 -4.13 -4.15 14.85
CA ILE A 20 -3.64 -2.88 14.29
C ILE A 20 -2.96 -3.12 12.92
N ALA A 21 -2.22 -4.23 12.79
CA ALA A 21 -1.57 -4.59 11.54
C ALA A 21 -2.58 -4.89 10.42
N THR A 22 -3.65 -5.64 10.71
CA THR A 22 -4.68 -5.99 9.71
C THR A 22 -5.48 -4.77 9.24
N ALA A 23 -5.80 -3.83 10.14
CA ALA A 23 -6.50 -2.61 9.78
C ALA A 23 -5.68 -1.69 8.86
N GLN A 24 -4.36 -1.64 9.05
CA GLN A 24 -3.46 -0.83 8.22
C GLN A 24 -3.27 -1.45 6.82
N GLN A 25 -3.14 -2.78 6.75
CA GLN A 25 -3.05 -3.53 5.50
C GLN A 25 -4.27 -3.29 4.59
N ASN A 26 -5.47 -3.26 5.17
CA ASN A 26 -6.71 -2.99 4.42
C ASN A 26 -6.71 -1.61 3.76
N LYS A 27 -6.19 -0.58 4.43
CA LYS A 27 -6.15 0.79 3.89
C LYS A 27 -5.09 0.94 2.80
N ALA A 28 -3.94 0.28 2.93
CA ALA A 28 -2.92 0.27 1.90
C ALA A 28 -3.45 -0.38 0.61
N GLU A 29 -4.13 -1.52 0.75
CA GLU A 29 -4.74 -2.21 -0.40
C GLU A 29 -5.83 -1.35 -1.07
N GLN A 30 -6.68 -0.68 -0.30
CA GLN A 30 -7.68 0.24 -0.87
C GLN A 30 -7.05 1.35 -1.72
N LEU A 31 -5.99 1.99 -1.21
CA LEU A 31 -5.28 3.03 -1.95
C LEU A 31 -4.58 2.46 -3.21
N TYR A 32 -4.08 1.22 -3.14
CA TYR A 32 -3.52 0.52 -4.29
C TYR A 32 -4.57 0.31 -5.38
N GLN A 33 -5.76 -0.17 -5.01
CA GLN A 33 -6.85 -0.39 -5.96
C GLN A 33 -7.34 0.91 -6.59
N GLN A 34 -7.38 2.01 -5.83
CA GLN A 34 -7.67 3.33 -6.38
C GLN A 34 -6.65 3.75 -7.45
N ALA A 35 -5.36 3.59 -7.17
CA ALA A 35 -4.29 3.92 -8.11
C ALA A 35 -4.35 3.03 -9.37
N VAL A 36 -4.67 1.74 -9.22
CA VAL A 36 -4.91 0.83 -10.35
C VAL A 36 -6.11 1.29 -11.19
N TYR A 37 -7.19 1.75 -10.57
CA TYR A 37 -8.34 2.30 -11.31
C TYR A 37 -7.99 3.56 -12.09
N GLU A 38 -7.11 4.42 -11.57
CA GLU A 38 -6.58 5.58 -12.30
C GLU A 38 -5.73 5.13 -13.50
N MET A 39 -4.88 4.11 -13.32
CA MET A 39 -4.01 3.56 -14.36
C MET A 39 -4.79 2.83 -15.47
N GLU A 40 -5.62 1.85 -15.11
CA GLU A 40 -6.27 0.93 -16.05
C GLU A 40 -7.69 1.36 -16.42
N GLY A 41 -8.41 1.94 -15.47
CA GLY A 41 -9.80 2.38 -15.68
C GLY A 41 -9.90 3.72 -16.40
N LYS A 42 -9.05 4.68 -16.04
CA LYS A 42 -9.06 6.03 -16.63
C LYS A 42 -7.94 6.27 -17.64
N GLY A 43 -6.88 5.46 -17.63
CA GLY A 43 -5.67 5.73 -18.42
C GLY A 43 -4.91 6.97 -17.94
N ASP A 44 -5.20 7.47 -16.73
CA ASP A 44 -4.55 8.64 -16.15
C ASP A 44 -3.28 8.19 -15.43
N TYR A 45 -2.23 7.97 -16.22
CA TYR A 45 -0.95 7.43 -15.74
C TYR A 45 -0.24 8.39 -14.77
N THR A 46 -0.37 9.71 -14.97
CA THR A 46 0.24 10.70 -14.07
C THR A 46 -0.41 10.63 -12.69
N LYS A 47 -1.75 10.63 -12.64
CA LYS A 47 -2.46 10.54 -11.37
C LYS A 47 -2.24 9.20 -10.68
N ALA A 48 -2.18 8.11 -11.44
CA ALA A 48 -1.86 6.80 -10.89
C ALA A 48 -0.48 6.77 -10.21
N ILE A 49 0.53 7.40 -10.82
CA ILE A 49 1.88 7.52 -10.22
C ILE A 49 1.81 8.27 -8.89
N ASP A 50 1.07 9.38 -8.81
CA ASP A 50 0.90 10.14 -7.57
C ASP A 50 0.24 9.31 -6.46
N SER A 51 -0.83 8.58 -6.79
CA SER A 51 -1.53 7.71 -5.85
C SER A 51 -0.65 6.53 -5.38
N PHE A 52 0.13 5.92 -6.26
CA PHE A 52 1.09 4.89 -5.89
C PHE A 52 2.20 5.43 -4.98
N ASN A 53 2.73 6.63 -5.26
CA ASN A 53 3.73 7.28 -4.41
C ASN A 53 3.14 7.60 -3.02
N GLN A 54 1.90 8.10 -2.97
CA GLN A 54 1.21 8.33 -1.70
C GLN A 54 1.08 7.04 -0.87
N LEU A 55 0.79 5.91 -1.52
CA LEU A 55 0.73 4.61 -0.86
C LEU A 55 2.06 4.24 -0.22
N ILE A 56 3.15 4.34 -0.97
CA ILE A 56 4.49 3.98 -0.50
C ILE A 56 4.88 4.85 0.71
N ASN A 57 4.58 6.15 0.64
CA ASN A 57 4.89 7.10 1.71
C ASN A 57 4.04 6.88 2.97
N LYS A 58 2.75 6.58 2.81
CA LYS A 58 1.80 6.44 3.93
C LYS A 58 1.85 5.05 4.59
N TYR A 59 2.25 4.03 3.84
CA TYR A 59 2.26 2.63 4.27
C TYR A 59 3.65 1.98 4.08
N PRO A 60 4.75 2.54 4.62
CA PRO A 60 6.10 2.03 4.38
C PRO A 60 6.37 0.63 4.95
N LYS A 61 5.51 0.17 5.88
CA LYS A 61 5.57 -1.18 6.46
C LYS A 61 4.93 -2.24 5.56
N GLU A 62 4.08 -1.83 4.61
CA GLU A 62 3.35 -2.72 3.69
C GLU A 62 4.19 -3.04 2.45
N LYS A 63 5.31 -3.74 2.67
CA LYS A 63 6.34 -3.98 1.64
C LYS A 63 5.78 -4.63 0.37
N THR A 64 4.87 -5.59 0.50
CA THR A 64 4.27 -6.29 -0.65
C THR A 64 3.46 -5.35 -1.51
N THR A 65 2.60 -4.52 -0.90
CA THR A 65 1.77 -3.56 -1.63
C THR A 65 2.61 -2.43 -2.21
N ALA A 66 3.63 -1.95 -1.48
CA ALA A 66 4.59 -0.98 -1.98
C ALA A 66 5.38 -1.50 -3.20
N ALA A 67 5.81 -2.77 -3.19
CA ALA A 67 6.49 -3.38 -4.33
C ALA A 67 5.60 -3.45 -5.58
N LYS A 68 4.32 -3.82 -5.41
CA LYS A 68 3.34 -3.78 -6.51
C LYS A 68 3.14 -2.36 -7.04
N ALA A 69 3.05 -1.38 -6.16
CA ALA A 69 2.91 0.03 -6.52
C ALA A 69 4.11 0.52 -7.36
N LEU A 70 5.34 0.22 -6.93
CA LEU A 70 6.56 0.55 -7.69
C LEU A 70 6.59 -0.07 -9.09
N LEU A 71 6.18 -1.35 -9.20
CA LEU A 71 6.07 -2.01 -10.50
C LEU A 71 5.09 -1.27 -11.43
N ASN A 72 3.93 -0.88 -10.91
CA ASN A 72 2.93 -0.17 -11.70
C ASN A 72 3.36 1.27 -12.05
N ILE A 73 4.13 1.95 -11.21
CA ILE A 73 4.76 3.24 -11.56
C ILE A 73 5.66 3.06 -12.79
N GLY A 74 6.49 2.01 -12.83
CA GLY A 74 7.31 1.69 -14.01
C GLY A 74 6.46 1.51 -15.27
N ARG A 75 5.36 0.75 -15.17
CA ARG A 75 4.41 0.56 -16.28
C ARG A 75 3.75 1.87 -16.73
N CYS A 76 3.43 2.76 -15.80
CA CYS A 76 2.88 4.08 -16.13
C CYS A 76 3.89 4.89 -16.94
N TYR A 77 5.17 4.93 -16.53
CA TYR A 77 6.22 5.59 -17.30
C TYR A 77 6.41 4.98 -18.70
N GLU A 78 6.37 3.64 -18.83
CA GLU A 78 6.43 2.99 -20.14
C GLU A 78 5.28 3.43 -21.06
N LYS A 79 4.05 3.56 -20.53
CA LYS A 79 2.88 4.00 -21.29
C LYS A 79 2.98 5.46 -21.70
N LEU A 80 3.39 6.33 -20.78
CA LEU A 80 3.60 7.75 -21.05
C LEU A 80 4.67 7.96 -22.13
N GLY A 81 5.83 7.30 -22.00
CA GLY A 81 6.90 7.39 -22.98
C GLY A 81 6.50 6.87 -24.37
N LYS A 82 5.72 5.78 -24.44
CA LYS A 82 5.16 5.29 -25.72
C LYS A 82 4.22 6.30 -26.37
N SER A 83 3.36 6.96 -25.58
CA SER A 83 2.47 7.98 -26.11
C SER A 83 3.22 9.24 -26.55
N GLU A 84 4.30 9.60 -25.87
CA GLU A 84 5.15 10.72 -26.24
C GLU A 84 5.92 10.47 -27.54
N ALA A 85 6.49 9.27 -27.72
CA ALA A 85 7.21 8.89 -28.94
C ALA A 85 6.33 8.80 -30.20
N GLN A 86 5.00 8.79 -30.05
CA GLN A 86 4.03 8.74 -31.15
C GLN A 86 3.55 10.12 -31.61
N LYS A 87 3.94 11.20 -30.91
CA LYS A 87 3.62 12.57 -31.27
C LYS A 87 4.60 13.10 -32.32
#